data_AF-A0A212DES7-F1
#
_entry.id   AF-A0A212DES7-F1
#
_cell.length_a   1.000
_cell.length_b   1.000
_cell.length_c   1.000
_cell.angle_alpha   90.00
_cell.angle_beta   90.00
_cell.angle_gamma   90.00
#
_symmetry.space_group_name_H-M   'P 1'
#
loop_
_entity.id
_entity.type
_entity.pdbx_description
1 polymer ?
#
loop_
_entity_poly.entity_id
_entity_poly.type
_entity_poly.pdbx_seq_one_letter_code
_entity_poly.pdbx_strand_id
1 'polypeptide(L)'
;MVALSMVLVFLLALSRGESELDAKSSSPQEATNFTASGEAEARRCARREELLARGCLPEELEEPRGQQEVLQDDPLSQGTRGEGATQLAPQRVRVTLRPGEPQQLPVRFLRAEGYPVDLYYLMDLSYSMKDDLERVRQLGHALLVRLQE
;
A
#
# COMPACT_ATOMS: atom_id res chain seq x y z
N MET A 1 13.89 -12.36 -44.94
CA MET A 1 14.95 -12.52 -43.92
C MET A 1 14.88 -11.48 -42.80
N VAL A 2 13.67 -11.02 -42.41
CA VAL A 2 13.51 -10.02 -41.32
C VAL A 2 12.46 -10.45 -40.27
N ALA A 3 11.60 -11.42 -40.57
CA ALA A 3 10.58 -11.90 -39.63
C ALA A 3 11.10 -12.86 -38.54
N LEU A 4 12.22 -13.56 -38.78
CA LEU A 4 12.79 -14.50 -37.79
C LEU A 4 13.48 -13.80 -36.60
N SER A 5 13.88 -12.53 -36.76
CA SER A 5 14.61 -11.80 -35.71
C SER A 5 13.71 -11.24 -34.61
N MET A 6 12.42 -11.01 -34.87
CA MET A 6 11.50 -10.45 -33.88
C MET A 6 10.96 -11.52 -32.90
N VAL A 7 10.80 -12.77 -33.35
CA VAL A 7 10.32 -13.87 -32.50
C VAL A 7 11.38 -14.26 -31.45
N LEU A 8 12.67 -14.16 -31.79
CA LEU A 8 13.76 -14.46 -30.87
C LEU A 8 13.92 -13.40 -29.75
N VAL A 9 13.51 -12.16 -30.00
CA VAL A 9 13.52 -11.09 -28.99
C VAL A 9 12.38 -11.28 -27.99
N PHE A 10 11.23 -11.84 -28.40
CA PHE A 10 10.08 -12.02 -27.53
C PHE A 10 10.21 -13.22 -26.57
N LEU A 11 10.99 -14.25 -26.92
CA LEU A 11 11.19 -15.43 -26.07
C LEU A 11 12.20 -15.21 -24.93
N LEU A 12 13.01 -14.15 -24.97
CA LEU A 12 13.94 -13.81 -23.88
C LEU A 12 13.32 -12.94 -22.78
N ALA A 13 12.07 -12.49 -22.94
CA ALA A 13 11.38 -11.60 -21.99
C ALA A 13 10.51 -12.32 -20.93
N LEU A 14 10.56 -13.66 -20.85
CA LEU A 14 9.93 -14.43 -19.77
C LEU A 14 10.95 -14.97 -18.75
N SER A 15 12.09 -14.28 -18.59
CA SER A 15 12.93 -14.46 -17.42
C SER A 15 12.32 -13.67 -16.26
N ARG A 16 11.77 -14.42 -15.29
CA ARG A 16 11.36 -13.95 -13.96
C ARG A 16 12.32 -12.88 -13.44
N GLY A 17 11.83 -11.64 -13.32
CA GLY A 17 12.47 -10.61 -12.54
C GLY A 17 12.07 -10.77 -11.08
N GLU A 18 12.70 -11.73 -10.37
CA GLU A 18 12.81 -11.61 -8.92
C GLU A 18 13.88 -10.53 -8.68
N SER A 19 13.47 -9.42 -8.07
CA SER A 19 14.41 -8.40 -7.63
C SER A 19 15.18 -8.99 -6.45
N GLU A 20 16.37 -9.52 -6.75
CA GLU A 20 17.36 -9.94 -5.78
C GLU A 20 17.65 -8.73 -4.88
N LEU A 21 17.39 -8.85 -3.58
CA LEU A 21 17.85 -7.86 -2.61
C LEU A 21 19.37 -7.83 -2.73
N ASP A 22 19.91 -6.70 -3.23
CA ASP A 22 21.34 -6.44 -3.31
C ASP A 22 21.97 -6.63 -1.93
N ALA A 23 22.52 -7.82 -1.68
CA ALA A 23 23.43 -8.08 -0.59
C ALA A 23 24.74 -7.36 -0.91
N LYS A 24 24.79 -6.07 -0.58
CA LYS A 24 26.00 -5.25 -0.71
C LYS A 24 26.99 -5.68 0.36
N SER A 25 27.88 -6.62 0.01
CA SER A 25 29.00 -7.00 0.86
C SER A 25 30.00 -5.85 0.93
N SER A 26 29.93 -5.07 2.01
CA SER A 26 30.92 -4.05 2.32
C SER A 26 31.95 -4.55 3.33
N SER A 27 33.16 -4.76 2.82
CA SER A 27 34.46 -4.64 3.50
C SER A 27 35.01 -5.82 4.33
N PRO A 28 36.35 -5.99 4.37
CA PRO A 28 37.04 -7.16 4.88
C PRO A 28 37.50 -6.95 6.33
N GLN A 29 36.88 -7.61 7.31
CA GLN A 29 37.39 -7.64 8.68
C GLN A 29 37.10 -9.00 9.33
N GLU A 30 38.21 -9.70 9.62
CA GLU A 30 38.38 -10.78 10.59
C GLU A 30 37.23 -11.79 10.73
N ALA A 31 37.25 -12.81 9.86
CA ALA A 31 36.34 -13.96 9.94
C ALA A 31 36.49 -14.68 11.29
N THR A 32 35.63 -14.38 12.24
CA THR A 32 35.38 -15.29 13.35
C THR A 32 34.81 -16.59 12.76
N ASN A 33 35.35 -17.72 13.20
CA ASN A 33 35.04 -19.06 12.67
C ASN A 33 33.65 -19.51 13.13
N PHE A 34 32.60 -18.81 12.68
CA PHE A 34 31.20 -19.09 13.06
C PHE A 34 30.70 -20.42 12.48
N THR A 35 31.14 -20.76 11.27
CA THR A 35 30.87 -22.06 10.63
C THR A 35 32.19 -22.78 10.39
N ALA A 36 32.37 -23.96 10.97
CA ALA A 36 33.53 -24.79 10.70
C ALA A 36 33.57 -25.22 9.21
N SER A 37 34.78 -25.38 8.67
CA SER A 37 34.99 -25.80 7.28
C SER A 37 34.29 -27.14 7.01
N GLY A 38 33.34 -27.15 6.05
CA GLY A 38 32.55 -28.33 5.68
C GLY A 38 31.14 -28.37 6.27
N GLU A 39 30.73 -27.39 7.07
CA GLU A 39 29.34 -27.27 7.53
C GLU A 39 28.42 -26.64 6.46
N ALA A 40 27.15 -27.05 6.46
CA ALA A 40 26.15 -26.55 5.51
C ALA A 40 25.81 -25.08 5.77
N GLU A 41 25.73 -24.28 4.70
CA GLU A 41 25.38 -22.84 4.75
C GLU A 41 24.04 -22.55 5.42
N ALA A 42 23.11 -23.52 5.42
CA ALA A 42 21.83 -23.45 6.11
C ALA A 42 21.96 -23.16 7.62
N ARG A 43 23.12 -23.41 8.24
CA ARG A 43 23.38 -23.07 9.66
C ARG A 43 23.44 -21.56 9.95
N ARG A 44 23.56 -20.73 8.92
CA ARG A 44 23.60 -19.25 9.04
C ARG A 44 22.24 -18.62 9.30
N CYS A 45 21.14 -19.35 9.04
CA CYS A 45 19.78 -18.89 9.33
C CYS A 45 19.22 -19.63 10.56
N ALA A 46 18.99 -18.91 11.64
CA ALA A 46 18.34 -19.43 12.85
C ALA A 46 17.71 -18.29 13.65
N ARG A 47 17.09 -18.61 14.79
CA ARG A 47 16.60 -17.58 15.72
C ARG A 47 17.78 -16.78 16.27
N ARG A 48 17.55 -15.49 16.56
CA ARG A 48 18.56 -14.57 17.11
C ARG A 48 19.35 -15.16 18.27
N GLU A 49 18.64 -15.73 19.25
CA GLU A 49 19.24 -16.34 20.45
C GLU A 49 20.17 -17.50 20.11
N GLU A 50 19.82 -18.32 19.11
CA GLU A 50 20.62 -19.45 18.68
C GLU A 50 21.89 -19.02 17.96
N LEU A 51 21.84 -17.98 17.13
CA LEU A 51 23.01 -17.46 16.43
C LEU A 51 24.02 -16.83 17.40
N LEU A 52 23.55 -16.08 18.39
CA LEU A 52 24.39 -15.51 19.43
C LEU A 52 25.05 -16.61 20.29
N ALA A 53 24.30 -17.66 20.65
CA ALA A 53 24.85 -18.80 21.39
C ALA A 53 25.93 -19.57 20.61
N ARG A 54 25.84 -19.57 19.28
CA ARG A 54 26.86 -20.15 18.37
C ARG A 54 28.09 -19.25 18.16
N GLY A 55 28.14 -18.08 18.79
CA GLY A 55 29.26 -17.15 18.72
C GLY A 55 29.20 -16.16 17.55
N CYS A 56 28.02 -15.96 16.93
CA CYS A 56 27.83 -14.87 15.98
C CYS A 56 27.92 -13.54 16.73
N LEU A 57 28.78 -12.63 16.23
CA LEU A 57 28.89 -11.31 16.81
C LEU A 57 27.60 -10.52 16.57
N PRO A 58 27.12 -9.72 17.55
CA PRO A 58 25.91 -8.91 17.37
C PRO A 58 25.97 -7.93 16.19
N GLU A 59 27.17 -7.49 15.81
CA GLU A 59 27.41 -6.56 14.70
C GLU A 59 27.33 -7.22 13.32
N GLU A 60 27.53 -8.54 13.26
CA GLU A 60 27.44 -9.34 12.03
C GLU A 60 26.04 -9.96 11.85
N LEU A 61 25.14 -9.75 12.83
CA LEU A 61 23.79 -10.30 12.83
C LEU A 61 22.86 -9.42 11.99
N GLU A 62 22.48 -9.90 10.81
CA GLU A 62 21.48 -9.26 9.94
C GLU A 62 20.05 -9.65 10.35
N GLU A 63 19.31 -8.70 10.92
CA GLU A 63 17.90 -8.89 11.29
C GLU A 63 17.04 -7.71 10.82
N PRO A 64 16.65 -7.66 9.53
CA PRO A 64 15.80 -6.59 8.99
C PRO A 64 14.45 -6.58 9.71
N ARG A 65 14.09 -5.44 10.28
CA ARG A 65 12.80 -5.23 10.95
C ARG A 65 11.86 -4.38 10.11
N GLY A 66 10.56 -4.58 10.30
CA GLY A 66 9.57 -3.67 9.73
C GLY A 66 9.77 -2.24 10.26
N GLN A 67 9.58 -1.25 9.40
CA GLN A 67 9.70 0.16 9.77
C GLN A 67 8.57 0.96 9.14
N GLN A 68 8.13 2.01 9.84
CA GLN A 68 7.11 2.94 9.37
C GLN A 68 7.63 4.37 9.49
N GLU A 69 7.45 5.15 8.43
CA GLU A 69 7.82 6.56 8.38
C GLU A 69 6.68 7.37 7.76
N VAL A 70 6.24 8.40 8.48
CA VAL A 70 5.20 9.30 7.98
C VAL A 70 5.85 10.38 7.12
N LEU A 71 5.53 10.37 5.82
CA LEU A 71 6.08 11.31 4.85
C LEU A 71 5.24 12.58 4.70
N GLN A 72 3.95 12.52 5.04
CA GLN A 72 3.02 13.65 4.98
C GLN A 72 1.87 13.42 5.98
N ASP A 73 1.66 14.39 6.87
CA ASP A 73 0.62 14.37 7.92
C ASP A 73 0.01 15.76 8.12
N ASP A 74 -0.60 16.28 7.06
CA ASP A 74 -1.37 17.51 7.10
C ASP A 74 -2.55 17.34 8.08
N PRO A 75 -2.84 18.35 8.91
CA PRO A 75 -3.90 18.27 9.91
C PRO A 75 -5.28 18.14 9.25
N LEU A 76 -6.17 17.43 9.92
CA LEU A 76 -7.57 17.32 9.48
C LEU A 76 -8.23 18.70 9.46
N SER A 77 -8.95 18.99 8.40
CA SER A 77 -9.56 20.30 8.17
C SER A 77 -10.89 20.18 7.45
N GLN A 78 -11.81 21.09 7.74
CA GLN A 78 -13.15 21.13 7.13
C GLN A 78 -13.14 21.74 5.71
N GLY A 79 -12.07 22.45 5.34
CA GLY A 79 -12.03 23.26 4.12
C GLY A 79 -13.09 24.37 4.10
N THR A 80 -13.30 24.97 2.94
CA THR A 80 -14.41 25.91 2.69
C THR A 80 -15.43 25.25 1.77
N ARG A 81 -16.64 24.96 2.26
CA ARG A 81 -17.67 24.18 1.53
C ARG A 81 -17.13 22.85 0.98
N GLY A 82 -16.35 22.14 1.78
CA GLY A 82 -15.70 20.88 1.39
C GLY A 82 -14.52 21.01 0.43
N GLU A 83 -14.28 22.17 -0.20
CA GLU A 83 -13.08 22.40 -1.01
C GLU A 83 -11.84 22.57 -0.12
N GLY A 84 -10.77 21.84 -0.42
CA GLY A 84 -9.53 21.86 0.35
C GLY A 84 -9.61 21.19 1.72
N ALA A 85 -10.66 20.40 1.99
CA ALA A 85 -10.82 19.67 3.23
C ALA A 85 -9.86 18.48 3.32
N THR A 86 -9.04 18.44 4.37
CA THR A 86 -8.20 17.29 4.70
C THR A 86 -9.01 16.31 5.55
N GLN A 87 -9.57 15.28 4.92
CA GLN A 87 -10.44 14.31 5.61
C GLN A 87 -9.70 13.11 6.18
N LEU A 88 -8.49 12.82 5.71
CA LEU A 88 -7.67 11.69 6.15
C LEU A 88 -6.26 12.16 6.53
N ALA A 89 -5.73 11.59 7.61
CA ALA A 89 -4.37 11.84 8.08
C ALA A 89 -3.79 10.57 8.74
N PRO A 90 -2.54 10.18 8.43
CA PRO A 90 -1.59 10.81 7.50
C PRO A 90 -1.95 10.58 6.02
N GLN A 91 -1.47 11.45 5.13
CA GLN A 91 -1.74 11.36 3.68
C GLN A 91 -0.73 10.45 2.98
N ARG A 92 0.48 10.33 3.53
CA ARG A 92 1.53 9.51 2.94
C ARG A 92 2.42 8.88 3.99
N VAL A 93 2.58 7.57 3.89
CA VAL A 93 3.41 6.77 4.81
C VAL A 93 4.27 5.81 3.98
N ARG A 94 5.54 5.72 4.32
CA ARG A 94 6.46 4.70 3.81
C ARG A 94 6.55 3.58 4.84
N VAL A 95 6.27 2.35 4.39
CA VAL A 95 6.32 1.17 5.24
C VAL A 95 7.28 0.16 4.63
N THR A 96 8.30 -0.24 5.39
CA THR A 96 9.18 -1.36 5.09
C THR A 96 8.62 -2.58 5.81
N LEU A 97 8.30 -3.65 5.07
CA LEU A 97 7.66 -4.84 5.63
C LEU A 97 8.62 -6.03 5.62
N ARG A 98 8.70 -6.72 6.75
CA ARG A 98 9.30 -8.06 6.84
C ARG A 98 8.19 -9.10 6.63
N PRO A 99 8.39 -10.12 5.77
CA PRO A 99 7.42 -11.18 5.59
C PRO A 99 7.00 -11.83 6.93
N GLY A 100 5.69 -11.93 7.16
CA GLY A 100 5.14 -12.50 8.39
C GLY A 100 5.12 -11.56 9.61
N GLU A 101 5.63 -10.33 9.49
CA GLU A 101 5.57 -9.32 10.56
C GLU A 101 4.50 -8.26 10.24
N PRO A 102 3.37 -8.22 10.98
CA PRO A 102 2.34 -7.21 10.76
C PRO A 102 2.79 -5.82 11.24
N GLN A 103 2.38 -4.77 10.51
CA GLN A 103 2.56 -3.37 10.89
C GLN A 103 1.20 -2.70 11.08
N GLN A 104 1.09 -1.81 12.07
CA GLN A 104 -0.16 -1.11 12.39
C GLN A 104 -0.06 0.36 11.99
N LEU A 105 -0.90 0.77 11.04
CA LEU A 105 -0.99 2.15 10.58
C LEU A 105 -2.24 2.84 11.17
N PRO A 106 -2.09 3.75 12.14
CA PRO A 106 -3.22 4.54 12.61
C PRO A 106 -3.63 5.57 11.54
N VAL A 107 -4.91 5.58 11.20
CA VAL A 107 -5.50 6.56 10.27
C VAL A 107 -6.62 7.29 10.97
N ARG A 108 -6.61 8.62 10.88
CA ARG A 108 -7.62 9.51 11.44
C ARG A 108 -8.53 9.99 10.32
N PHE A 109 -9.82 10.07 10.61
CA PHE A 109 -10.84 10.52 9.66
C PHE A 109 -11.69 11.64 10.24
N LEU A 110 -11.95 12.66 9.45
CA LEU A 110 -12.90 13.73 9.72
C LEU A 110 -13.77 13.94 8.48
N ARG A 111 -15.09 13.84 8.63
CA ARG A 111 -16.03 14.12 7.54
C ARG A 111 -16.10 15.63 7.30
N ALA A 112 -15.87 16.05 6.06
CA ALA A 112 -16.00 17.45 5.66
C ALA A 112 -17.46 17.92 5.66
N GLU A 113 -17.70 19.10 6.21
CA GLU A 113 -19.00 19.78 6.15
C GLU A 113 -19.20 20.50 4.80
N GLY A 114 -20.43 20.42 4.27
CA GLY A 114 -20.78 21.05 2.99
C GLY A 114 -20.06 20.46 1.77
N TYR A 115 -19.58 19.22 1.85
CA TYR A 115 -18.98 18.51 0.73
C TYR A 115 -20.02 18.28 -0.39
N PRO A 116 -19.68 18.49 -1.68
CA PRO A 116 -20.65 18.39 -2.76
C PRO A 116 -21.24 16.97 -2.86
N VAL A 117 -22.53 16.91 -3.19
CA VAL A 117 -23.28 15.66 -3.37
C VAL A 117 -23.84 15.62 -4.78
N ASP A 118 -23.54 14.56 -5.50
CA ASP A 118 -24.13 14.25 -6.80
C ASP A 118 -25.25 13.23 -6.64
N LEU A 119 -26.46 13.56 -7.10
CA LEU A 119 -27.62 12.69 -7.00
C LEU A 119 -28.08 12.22 -8.38
N TYR A 120 -27.98 10.91 -8.62
CA TYR A 120 -28.48 10.27 -9.82
C TYR A 120 -29.74 9.46 -9.52
N TYR A 121 -30.85 9.88 -10.11
CA TYR A 121 -32.12 9.18 -9.97
C TYR A 121 -32.32 8.20 -11.13
N LEU A 122 -32.13 6.90 -10.86
CA LEU A 122 -32.41 5.84 -11.82
C LEU A 122 -33.84 5.33 -11.60
N MET A 123 -34.69 5.52 -12.61
CA MET A 123 -36.11 5.18 -12.54
C MET A 123 -36.48 4.16 -13.61
N ASP A 124 -37.34 3.20 -13.24
CA ASP A 124 -37.99 2.32 -14.20
C ASP A 124 -39.10 3.08 -14.95
N LEU A 125 -39.14 2.91 -16.28
CA LEU A 125 -40.11 3.54 -17.18
C LEU A 125 -41.17 2.54 -17.69
N SER A 126 -41.34 1.42 -16.98
CA SER A 126 -42.40 0.44 -17.23
C SER A 126 -43.81 1.02 -16.97
N TYR A 127 -44.84 0.36 -17.51
CA TYR A 127 -46.23 0.84 -17.42
C TYR A 127 -46.75 0.98 -15.98
N SER A 128 -46.24 0.17 -15.05
CA SER A 128 -46.59 0.24 -13.63
C SER A 128 -46.09 1.50 -12.93
N MET A 129 -45.13 2.22 -13.50
CA MET A 129 -44.54 3.44 -12.94
C MET A 129 -45.14 4.73 -13.51
N LYS A 130 -46.25 4.62 -14.27
CA LYS A 130 -46.85 5.74 -15.00
C LYS A 130 -47.26 6.90 -14.09
N ASP A 131 -47.85 6.61 -12.94
CA ASP A 131 -48.29 7.63 -11.97
C ASP A 131 -47.12 8.14 -11.10
N ASP A 132 -46.11 7.31 -10.85
CA ASP A 132 -44.88 7.72 -10.16
C ASP A 132 -44.06 8.74 -10.97
N LEU A 133 -44.05 8.62 -12.30
CA LEU A 133 -43.37 9.57 -13.18
C LEU A 133 -43.92 10.99 -13.01
N GLU A 134 -45.23 11.14 -12.79
CA GLU A 134 -45.86 12.44 -12.54
C GLU A 134 -45.44 13.03 -11.17
N ARG A 135 -45.27 12.18 -10.15
CA ARG A 135 -44.80 12.58 -8.80
C ARG A 135 -43.32 12.95 -8.79
N VAL A 136 -42.47 12.17 -9.45
CA VAL A 136 -41.00 12.38 -9.48
C VAL A 136 -40.64 13.72 -10.15
N ARG A 137 -41.43 14.16 -11.14
CA ARG A 137 -41.26 15.49 -11.76
C ARG A 137 -41.40 16.64 -10.74
N GLN A 138 -42.31 16.51 -9.78
CA GLN A 138 -42.49 17.51 -8.72
C GLN A 138 -41.43 17.36 -7.62
N LEU A 139 -40.99 16.12 -7.35
CA LEU A 139 -39.98 15.81 -6.35
C LEU A 139 -38.63 16.46 -6.66
N GLY A 140 -38.22 16.55 -7.92
CA GLY A 140 -36.92 17.10 -8.32
C GLY A 140 -36.67 18.52 -7.77
N HIS A 141 -37.66 19.41 -7.87
CA HIS A 141 -37.53 20.77 -7.34
C HIS A 141 -37.49 20.79 -5.80
N ALA A 142 -38.37 20.05 -5.15
CA ALA A 142 -38.40 19.97 -3.69
C ALA A 142 -37.08 19.42 -3.13
N LEU A 143 -36.51 18.41 -3.78
CA LEU A 143 -35.25 17.80 -3.38
C LEU A 143 -34.07 18.79 -3.52
N LEU A 144 -34.01 19.54 -4.63
CA LEU A 144 -32.97 20.55 -4.84
C LEU A 144 -33.02 21.67 -3.80
N VAL A 145 -34.21 22.15 -3.43
CA VAL A 145 -34.37 23.16 -2.38
C VAL A 145 -33.84 22.63 -1.04
N ARG A 146 -34.17 21.38 -0.69
CA ARG A 146 -33.74 20.76 0.57
C ARG A 146 -32.24 20.47 0.65
N LEU A 147 -31.58 20.26 -0.49
CA LEU A 147 -30.13 20.06 -0.54
C LEU A 147 -29.33 21.37 -0.44
N GLN A 148 -29.98 22.52 -0.59
CA GLN A 148 -29.38 23.86 -0.47
C GLN A 148 -29.59 24.49 0.91
N GLU A 149 -30.47 23.92 1.74
CA GLU A 149 -30.64 24.25 3.17
C GLU A 149 -29.47 23.69 4.00
#